data_AF-A0A1C3ZEV5-F1
#
_entry.id   AF-A0A1C3ZEV5-F1
#
_cell.length_a   1.000
_cell.length_b   1.000
_cell.length_c   1.000
_cell.angle_alpha   90.00
_cell.angle_beta   90.00
_cell.angle_gamma   90.00
#
_symmetry.space_group_name_H-M   'P 1'
#
loop_
_entity.id
_entity.type
_entity.pdbx_description
1 polymer ?
#
loop_
_entity_poly.entity_id
_entity_poly.type
_entity_poly.pdbx_seq_one_letter_code
_entity_poly.pdbx_strand_id
1 'polypeptide(L)'
;MRSTQTCYGIIFKFYSDVDVKHFISSGIIEMYASGLASKEDVEKLEVAMQNYAEVHLAVVACLQDFENYVFLQAIPPPPTLRDAVLRHS
;
A
#
# COMPACT_ATOMS: atom_id res chain seq x y z
N MET A 1 5.47 11.41 -34.92
CA MET A 1 5.41 10.29 -33.95
C MET A 1 5.48 10.88 -32.54
N ARG A 2 4.33 11.01 -31.87
CA ARG A 2 4.23 11.52 -30.49
C ARG A 2 4.24 10.32 -29.54
N SER A 3 5.32 10.15 -28.78
CA SER A 3 5.45 9.07 -27.78
C SER A 3 5.45 9.66 -26.37
N THR A 4 4.24 9.82 -25.83
CA THR A 4 3.77 9.49 -24.45
C THR A 4 4.62 9.71 -23.18
N GLN A 5 5.81 10.32 -23.19
CA GLN A 5 6.67 10.37 -21.99
C GLN A 5 6.50 11.58 -21.06
N THR A 6 5.57 12.52 -21.33
CA THR A 6 5.55 13.82 -20.62
C THR A 6 4.34 14.11 -19.74
N CYS A 7 3.32 13.25 -19.68
CA CYS A 7 2.10 13.61 -18.93
C CYS A 7 2.13 13.27 -17.43
N TYR A 8 2.91 12.29 -16.98
CA TYR A 8 3.00 11.94 -15.54
C TYR A 8 4.07 12.74 -14.77
N GLY A 9 5.09 13.28 -15.45
CA GLY A 9 6.21 13.98 -14.80
C GLY A 9 5.91 15.40 -14.32
N ILE A 10 4.77 15.99 -14.68
CA ILE A 10 4.44 17.39 -14.37
C ILE A 10 3.55 17.49 -13.11
N ILE A 11 2.75 16.47 -12.80
CA ILE A 11 1.84 16.51 -11.64
C ILE A 11 2.60 16.30 -10.31
N PHE A 12 3.70 15.55 -10.29
CA PHE A 12 4.43 15.23 -9.05
C PHE A 12 5.50 16.26 -8.63
N LYS A 13 5.73 17.32 -9.41
CA LYS A 13 6.76 18.33 -9.09
C LYS A 13 6.36 19.30 -7.96
N PHE A 14 5.26 19.03 -7.25
CA PHE A 14 4.70 19.91 -6.22
C PHE A 14 4.67 19.34 -4.79
N TYR A 15 5.20 18.14 -4.53
CA TYR A 15 5.29 17.65 -3.15
C TYR A 15 6.56 18.20 -2.48
N SER A 16 6.37 19.10 -1.51
CA SER A 16 7.42 19.62 -0.64
C SER A 16 7.57 18.73 0.60
N ASP A 17 8.70 18.78 1.31
CA ASP A 17 9.01 17.93 2.48
C ASP A 17 7.92 17.96 3.58
N VAL A 18 7.22 19.08 3.72
CA VAL A 18 6.07 19.26 4.63
C VAL A 18 4.84 18.47 4.18
N ASP A 19 4.66 18.31 2.88
CA ASP A 19 3.52 17.65 2.25
C ASP A 19 3.64 16.12 2.36
N VAL A 20 4.86 15.58 2.31
CA VAL A 20 5.12 14.13 2.49
C VAL A 20 4.66 13.66 3.88
N LYS A 21 4.93 14.42 4.93
CA LYS A 21 4.48 14.09 6.29
C LYS A 21 2.96 14.17 6.44
N HIS A 22 2.34 15.14 5.77
CA HIS A 22 0.88 15.24 5.73
C HIS A 22 0.26 14.05 5.00
N PHE A 23 0.86 13.64 3.89
CA PHE A 23 0.46 12.47 3.12
C PHE A 23 0.56 11.17 3.92
N ILE A 24 1.66 10.96 4.64
CA ILE A 24 1.80 9.80 5.56
C ILE A 24 0.71 9.85 6.65
N SER A 25 0.38 11.04 7.14
CA SER A 25 -0.62 11.24 8.21
C SER A 25 -2.06 11.32 7.70
N SER A 26 -2.30 11.18 6.40
CA SER A 26 -3.61 11.40 5.78
C SER A 26 -4.59 10.23 5.94
N GLY A 27 -4.11 9.06 6.39
CA GLY A 27 -4.89 7.83 6.43
C GLY A 27 -4.85 7.01 5.13
N ILE A 28 -4.17 7.51 4.08
CA ILE A 28 -4.10 6.83 2.77
C ILE A 28 -3.36 5.51 2.84
N ILE A 29 -2.35 5.39 3.70
CA ILE A 29 -1.53 4.19 3.86
C ILE A 29 -2.34 3.08 4.53
N GLU A 30 -3.15 3.41 5.53
CA GLU A 30 -4.03 2.48 6.24
C GLU A 30 -5.17 2.00 5.34
N MET A 31 -5.74 2.91 4.53
CA MET A 31 -6.73 2.53 3.51
C MET A 31 -6.10 1.60 2.45
N TYR A 32 -4.85 1.86 2.06
CA TYR A 32 -4.11 1.00 1.15
C TYR A 32 -3.85 -0.39 1.76
N ALA A 33 -3.31 -0.44 2.98
CA ALA A 33 -2.99 -1.69 3.68
C ALA A 33 -4.24 -2.55 3.96
N SER A 34 -5.38 -1.92 4.22
CA SER A 34 -6.67 -2.62 4.41
C SER A 34 -7.37 -3.01 3.10
N GLY A 35 -6.84 -2.60 1.94
CA GLY A 35 -7.44 -2.86 0.63
C GLY A 35 -8.71 -2.04 0.34
N LEU A 36 -8.93 -0.95 1.09
CA LEU A 36 -10.08 -0.06 0.96
C LEU A 36 -9.79 1.23 0.18
N ALA A 37 -8.52 1.48 -0.15
CA ALA A 37 -8.11 2.64 -0.94
C ALA A 37 -8.75 2.62 -2.33
N SER A 38 -9.12 3.81 -2.82
CA SER A 38 -9.58 3.97 -4.19
C SER A 38 -8.42 3.69 -5.16
N LYS A 39 -8.75 3.29 -6.40
CA LYS A 39 -7.72 3.07 -7.42
C LYS A 39 -6.84 4.31 -7.65
N GLU A 40 -7.43 5.50 -7.62
CA GLU A 40 -6.72 6.76 -7.77
C GLU A 40 -5.72 6.99 -6.62
N ASP A 41 -6.10 6.66 -5.40
CA ASP A 41 -5.26 6.81 -4.21
C ASP A 41 -4.13 5.78 -4.18
N VAL A 42 -4.40 4.56 -4.65
CA VAL A 42 -3.38 3.53 -4.87
C VAL A 42 -2.32 4.03 -5.86
N GLU A 43 -2.74 4.53 -7.03
CA GLU A 43 -1.82 5.03 -8.05
C GLU A 43 -0.97 6.21 -7.52
N LYS A 44 -1.58 7.13 -6.75
CA LYS A 44 -0.85 8.23 -6.10
C LYS A 44 0.18 7.70 -5.09
N LEU A 45 -0.20 6.75 -4.26
CA LEU A 45 0.68 6.17 -3.23
C LEU A 45 1.84 5.42 -3.86
N GLU A 46 1.61 4.61 -4.89
CA GLU A 46 2.66 3.89 -5.59
C GLU A 46 3.69 4.83 -6.22
N VAL A 47 3.23 5.93 -6.84
CA VAL A 47 4.13 6.96 -7.36
C VAL A 47 4.87 7.66 -6.21
N ALA A 48 4.21 7.95 -5.09
CA ALA A 48 4.87 8.54 -3.91
C ALA A 48 5.96 7.61 -3.34
N MET A 49 5.72 6.31 -3.25
CA MET A 49 6.69 5.31 -2.79
C MET A 49 7.93 5.24 -3.70
N GLN A 50 7.77 5.43 -5.00
CA GLN A 50 8.90 5.45 -5.95
C GLN A 50 9.77 6.71 -5.81
N ASN A 51 9.17 7.83 -5.43
CA ASN A 51 9.86 9.13 -5.36
C ASN A 51 10.39 9.45 -3.95
N TYR A 52 9.77 8.90 -2.90
CA TYR A 52 10.07 9.21 -1.51
C TYR A 52 10.26 7.92 -0.71
N ALA A 53 11.52 7.65 -0.32
CA ALA A 53 11.86 6.48 0.47
C ALA A 53 11.13 6.44 1.83
N GLU A 54 10.87 7.60 2.45
CA GLU A 54 10.13 7.70 3.71
C GLU A 54 8.69 7.18 3.58
N VAL A 55 8.01 7.47 2.46
CA VAL A 55 6.66 6.96 2.19
C VAL A 55 6.69 5.44 2.03
N HIS A 56 7.66 4.92 1.28
CA HIS A 56 7.83 3.47 1.14
C HIS A 56 8.06 2.79 2.51
N LEU A 57 8.93 3.36 3.35
CA LEU A 57 9.17 2.83 4.70
C LEU A 57 7.92 2.86 5.58
N ALA A 58 7.13 3.94 5.51
CA ALA A 58 5.88 4.05 6.25
C ALA A 58 4.84 3.01 5.80
N VAL A 59 4.74 2.74 4.49
CA VAL A 59 3.86 1.69 3.94
C VAL A 59 4.29 0.31 4.43
N VAL A 60 5.58 -0.01 4.34
CA VAL A 60 6.11 -1.31 4.80
C VAL A 60 5.86 -1.50 6.30
N ALA A 61 6.10 -0.48 7.12
CA ALA A 61 5.85 -0.54 8.56
C ALA A 61 4.35 -0.80 8.84
N CYS A 62 3.45 -0.10 8.17
CA CYS A 62 2.01 -0.29 8.32
C CYS A 62 1.57 -1.71 7.94
N LEU A 63 2.08 -2.26 6.82
CA LEU A 63 1.77 -3.63 6.41
C LEU A 63 2.25 -4.66 7.43
N GLN A 64 3.45 -4.48 8.00
CA GLN A 64 3.97 -5.36 9.05
C GLN A 64 3.14 -5.30 10.32
N ASP A 65 2.69 -4.10 10.72
CA ASP A 65 1.79 -3.95 11.88
C ASP A 65 0.46 -4.66 11.65
N PHE A 66 -0.08 -4.60 10.42
CA PHE A 66 -1.28 -5.34 10.04
C PHE A 66 -1.05 -6.86 10.07
N GLU A 67 0.05 -7.37 9.53
CA GLU A 67 0.39 -8.80 9.62
C GLU A 67 0.48 -9.25 11.08
N ASN A 68 1.21 -8.50 11.91
CA ASN A 68 1.34 -8.78 13.34
C ASN A 68 -0.04 -8.80 14.03
N TYR A 69 -0.89 -7.83 13.73
CA TYR A 69 -2.24 -7.77 14.26
C TYR A 69 -3.10 -8.99 13.84
N VAL A 70 -3.04 -9.37 12.57
CA VAL A 70 -3.74 -10.55 12.05
C VAL A 70 -3.26 -11.82 12.76
N PHE A 71 -1.95 -11.97 12.98
CA PHE A 71 -1.41 -13.11 13.73
C PHE A 71 -1.87 -13.13 15.18
N LEU A 72 -1.93 -11.98 15.86
CA LEU A 72 -2.42 -11.87 17.23
C LEU A 72 -3.91 -12.25 17.36
N GLN A 73 -4.70 -12.00 16.32
CA GLN A 73 -6.14 -12.29 16.28
C GLN A 73 -6.47 -13.57 15.51
N ALA A 74 -5.47 -14.37 15.16
CA ALA A 74 -5.65 -15.55 14.32
C ALA A 74 -6.49 -16.61 15.04
N ILE A 75 -7.56 -17.05 14.37
CA ILE A 75 -8.35 -18.20 14.81
C ILE A 75 -7.80 -19.44 14.09
N PRO A 76 -7.44 -20.51 14.82
CA PRO A 76 -6.91 -21.72 14.19
C PRO A 76 -7.96 -22.31 13.22
N PRO A 77 -7.59 -22.57 11.96
CA PRO A 77 -8.52 -23.12 11.00
C PRO A 77 -8.88 -24.56 11.36
N PRO A 78 -10.07 -25.06 10.94
CA PRO A 78 -10.44 -26.46 11.12
C PRO A 78 -9.39 -27.39 10.46
N PRO A 79 -9.00 -28.51 11.10
CA PRO A 79 -7.93 -29.37 10.61
C PRO A 79 -8.24 -29.98 9.24
N THR A 80 -9.53 -30.18 8.92
CA THR A 80 -9.99 -30.71 7.64
C THR A 80 -9.81 -29.73 6.47
N LEU A 81 -9.63 -28.43 6.75
CA LEU A 81 -9.50 -27.40 5.73
C LEU A 81 -8.16 -27.52 4.98
N ARG A 82 -7.08 -27.88 5.69
CA ARG A 82 -5.75 -28.07 5.08
C ARG A 82 -5.79 -29.08 3.95
N ASP A 83 -6.38 -30.24 4.20
CA ASP A 83 -6.45 -31.32 3.22
C ASP A 83 -7.37 -30.95 2.04
N ALA A 84 -8.41 -30.13 2.27
CA ALA A 84 -9.27 -29.63 1.20
C ALA A 84 -8.54 -28.68 0.25
N VAL A 85 -7.75 -27.74 0.80
CA VAL A 85 -6.95 -26.80 -0.01
C VAL A 85 -5.88 -27.54 -0.83
N LEU A 86 -5.18 -28.50 -0.22
CA LEU A 86 -4.11 -29.26 -0.88
C LEU A 86 -4.60 -30.19 -2.00
N ARG A 87 -5.90 -30.53 -2.06
CA ARG A 87 -6.48 -31.32 -3.17
C ARG A 87 -6.85 -30.48 -4.39
N HIS A 88 -6.98 -29.17 -4.24
CA HIS A 88 -7.43 -28.24 -5.28
C HIS A 88 -6.34 -27.27 -5.77
N SER A 89 -5.10 -27.44 -5.30
CA SER A 89 -3.90 -26.69 -5.74
C SER A 89 -3.04 -27.55 -6.67
#